data_AF-A0A6I4RIL9-F1
#
_entry.id   AF-A0A6I4RIL9-F1
#
_cell.length_a   1.000
_cell.length_b   1.000
_cell.length_c   1.000
_cell.angle_alpha   90.00
_cell.angle_beta   90.00
_cell.angle_gamma   90.00
#
_symmetry.space_group_name_H-M   'P 1'
#
loop_
_entity.id
_entity.type
_entity.pdbx_description
1 polymer ?
#
loop_
_entity_poly.entity_id
_entity_poly.type
_entity_poly.pdbx_seq_one_letter_code
_entity_poly.pdbx_strand_id
1 'polypeptide(L)' 'MSLWSLLAPRRAMRRYALLDAAGICRALREAHSAPTQPGWVEVEEICPSWLGRTLPSRAIVQSRQPESRPRALAA' A
#
# COMPACT_ATOMS: atom_id res chain seq x y z
N MET A 1 11.30 31.79 6.38
CA MET A 1 10.21 30.80 6.39
C MET A 1 10.17 30.16 5.00
N SER A 2 10.82 29.01 4.83
CA SER A 2 11.05 28.43 3.49
C SER A 2 9.79 27.70 2.99
N LEU A 3 9.30 28.07 1.81
CA LEU A 3 8.10 27.52 1.16
C LEU A 3 8.31 26.12 0.53
N TRP A 4 9.51 25.55 0.67
CA TRP A 4 9.91 24.31 0.00
C TRP A 4 9.16 23.06 0.49
N SER A 5 8.59 23.08 1.69
CA SER A 5 7.78 21.97 2.22
C SER A 5 6.51 21.69 1.39
N LEU A 6 6.05 22.66 0.58
CA LEU A 6 4.89 22.53 -0.30
C LEU A 6 5.18 21.78 -1.60
N LEU A 7 6.46 21.69 -1.98
CA LEU A 7 6.90 21.02 -3.21
C LEU A 7 7.29 19.54 -2.95
N ALA A 8 7.14 19.06 -1.71
CA ALA A 8 7.39 17.68 -1.39
C ALA A 8 6.43 16.78 -2.18
N PRO A 9 6.92 15.77 -2.94
CA PRO A 9 6.07 14.88 -3.70
C PRO A 9 5.07 14.21 -2.78
N ARG A 10 3.78 14.49 -2.99
CA ARG A 10 2.68 13.93 -2.20
C ARG A 10 2.77 12.41 -2.30
N ARG A 11 3.08 11.73 -1.19
CA ARG A 11 3.18 10.27 -1.16
C ARG A 11 1.88 9.70 -1.71
N ALA A 12 1.97 8.90 -2.78
CA ALA A 12 0.81 8.23 -3.33
C ALA A 12 0.12 7.42 -2.22
N MET A 13 -1.20 7.58 -2.11
CA MET A 13 -2.02 6.83 -1.17
C MET A 13 -2.12 5.41 -1.70
N ARG A 14 -1.62 4.44 -0.93
CA ARG A 14 -1.63 3.02 -1.29
C ARG A 14 -2.78 2.33 -0.58
N ARG A 15 -3.18 1.19 -1.11
CA ARG A 15 -4.33 0.42 -0.63
C ARG A 15 -3.83 -0.92 -0.15
N TYR A 16 -4.34 -1.36 1.00
CA TYR A 16 -3.93 -2.59 1.61
C TYR A 16 -5.14 -3.40 2.09
N ALA A 17 -5.01 -4.72 2.01
CA ALA A 17 -5.93 -5.68 2.59
C ALA A 17 -5.21 -6.51 3.65
N LEU A 18 -5.84 -6.72 4.81
CA LEU A 18 -5.35 -7.61 5.86
C LEU A 18 -5.87 -9.01 5.58
N LEU A 19 -4.97 -9.96 5.37
CA LEU A 19 -5.30 -11.37 5.23
C LEU A 19 -5.01 -12.13 6.52
N ASP A 20 -5.85 -13.10 6.83
CA ASP A 20 -5.53 -14.11 7.85
C ASP A 20 -4.68 -15.25 7.26
N ALA A 21 -4.34 -16.23 8.11
CA ALA A 21 -3.54 -17.38 7.71
C ALA A 21 -4.20 -18.26 6.61
N ALA A 22 -5.52 -18.15 6.43
CA ALA A 22 -6.26 -18.84 5.38
C ALA A 22 -6.39 -18.00 4.10
N GLY A 23 -5.83 -16.79 4.05
CA GLY A 23 -5.94 -15.88 2.91
C GLY A 23 -7.27 -15.13 2.83
N ILE A 24 -8.06 -15.13 3.92
CA ILE A 24 -9.34 -14.43 3.99
C ILE A 24 -9.10 -12.97 4.36
N CYS A 25 -9.71 -12.05 3.61
CA CYS A 25 -9.62 -10.62 3.90
C CYS A 25 -10.43 -10.26 5.14
N ARG A 26 -9.76 -9.72 6.15
CA ARG A 26 -10.32 -9.31 7.45
C ARG A 26 -10.50 -7.80 7.56
N ALA A 27 -9.66 -7.02 6.90
CA ALA A 27 -9.73 -5.57 6.94
C ALA A 27 -9.19 -4.95 5.65
N LEU A 28 -9.60 -3.71 5.40
CA LEU A 28 -9.20 -2.90 4.25
C LEU A 28 -8.73 -1.53 4.77
N ARG A 29 -7.64 -1.00 4.21
CA ARG A 29 -7.12 0.31 4.60
C ARG A 29 -6.35 0.98 3.48
N GLU A 30 -6.54 2.28 3.37
CA GLU A 30 -5.68 3.14 2.56
C GLU A 30 -4.65 3.83 3.47
N ALA A 31 -3.38 3.76 3.10
CA ALA A 31 -2.28 4.32 3.86
C ALA A 31 -1.13 4.73 2.95
N HIS A 32 -0.37 5.76 3.34
CA HIS A 32 0.83 6.17 2.59
C HIS A 32 2.02 5.22 2.75
N SER A 33 2.01 4.40 3.81
CA SER A 33 3.06 3.43 4.15
C SER A 33 2.44 2.08 4.49
N ALA A 34 3.23 1.02 4.28
CA ALA A 34 2.83 -0.32 4.70
C ALA A 34 2.59 -0.33 6.22
N PRO A 35 1.48 -0.94 6.67
CA PRO A 35 1.22 -1.12 8.08
C PRO A 35 2.27 -1.96 8.80
N THR A 36 2.51 -1.68 10.08
CA THR A 36 3.49 -2.43 10.89
C THR A 36 3.04 -3.85 11.23
N GLN A 37 1.73 -4.13 11.22
CA GLN A 37 1.22 -5.48 11.50
C GLN A 37 1.50 -6.43 10.32
N PRO A 38 1.79 -7.71 10.59
CA PRO A 38 1.90 -8.73 9.54
C PRO A 38 0.54 -9.02 8.91
N GLY A 39 0.55 -9.56 7.69
CA GLY A 39 -0.65 -9.97 6.95
C GLY A 39 -1.28 -8.88 6.07
N TRP A 40 -0.77 -7.65 6.10
CA TRP A 40 -1.19 -6.62 5.16
C TRP A 40 -0.51 -6.83 3.80
N VAL A 41 -1.30 -6.95 2.75
CA VAL A 41 -0.85 -7.01 1.37
C VAL A 41 -1.33 -5.79 0.61
N GLU A 42 -0.51 -5.29 -0.32
CA GLU A 42 -0.88 -4.16 -1.18
C GLU A 42 -1.86 -4.64 -2.26
N VAL A 43 -2.93 -3.87 -2.49
CA VAL A 43 -3.99 -4.20 -3.45
C VAL A 43 -4.22 -3.05 -4.42
N GLU A 44 -4.70 -3.35 -5.61
CA GLU A 44 -4.95 -2.34 -6.65
C GLU A 44 -6.14 -1.44 -6.29
N GLU A 45 -7.14 -1.98 -5.59
CA GLU A 45 -8.37 -1.29 -5.20
C GLU A 45 -8.85 -1.70 -3.81
N ILE A 46 -9.73 -0.90 -3.19
CA ILE A 46 -10.42 -1.25 -1.94
C ILE A 46 -11.83 -1.72 -2.31
N CYS A 47 -12.11 -3.01 -2.13
CA CYS A 47 -13.44 -3.56 -2.36
C CYS A 47 -13.99 -4.20 -1.08
N PRO A 48 -15.06 -3.64 -0.47
CA PRO A 48 -15.69 -4.20 0.73
C PRO A 48 -16.23 -5.63 0.54
N SER A 49 -16.52 -6.03 -0.70
CA SER A 49 -17.00 -7.37 -1.04
C SER A 49 -16.03 -8.49 -0.67
N TRP A 50 -14.74 -8.17 -0.49
CA TRP A 50 -13.71 -9.13 -0.11
C TRP A 50 -13.74 -9.47 1.37
N LEU A 51 -14.37 -8.65 2.23
CA LEU A 51 -14.42 -8.92 3.67
C LEU A 51 -15.08 -10.27 3.95
N GLY A 52 -14.36 -11.13 4.68
CA GLY A 52 -14.78 -12.49 4.98
C GLY A 52 -14.64 -13.47 3.80
N ARG A 53 -14.02 -13.07 2.70
CA ARG A 53 -13.76 -13.91 1.52
C ARG A 53 -12.27 -13.99 1.22
N THR A 54 -11.86 -15.00 0.45
CA THR A 54 -10.50 -15.10 -0.06
C THR A 54 -10.21 -13.97 -1.02
N LEU A 55 -9.04 -13.33 -0.86
CA LEU A 55 -8.65 -12.23 -1.73
C LEU A 55 -8.32 -12.77 -3.13
N PRO A 56 -8.94 -12.24 -4.20
CA PRO A 56 -8.63 -12.69 -5.55
C PRO A 56 -7.19 -12.30 -5.91
N SER A 57 -6.44 -13.22 -6.51
CA SER A 57 -5.02 -13.02 -6.86
C SER A 57 -4.79 -11.81 -7.76
N ARG A 58 -5.77 -11.45 -8.58
CA ARG A 58 -5.75 -10.28 -9.47
C ARG A 58 -5.81 -8.95 -8.71
N ALA A 59 -6.39 -8.93 -7.52
CA ALA A 59 -6.46 -7.71 -6.70
C ALA A 59 -5.14 -7.42 -5.97
N ILE A 60 -4.28 -8.43 -5.81
CA ILE A 60 -2.98 -8.29 -5.17
C ILE A 60 -2.06 -7.57 -6.15
N VAL A 61 -1.50 -6.44 -5.73
CA VAL A 61 -0.42 -5.80 -6.48
C VAL A 61 0.77 -6.74 -6.39
N GLN A 62 1.05 -7.49 -7.47
CA GLN A 62 2.32 -8.17 -7.60
C GLN A 62 3.38 -7.09 -7.47
N SER A 63 4.18 -7.17 -6.41
CA SER A 63 5.16 -6.18 -6.01
C SER A 63 6.17 -5.92 -7.15
N ARG A 64 5.81 -5.11 -8.14
CA ARG A 64 6.75 -4.16 -8.72
C ARG A 64 7.03 -3.22 -7.58
N GLN A 65 7.98 -3.59 -6.74
CA GLN A 65 8.57 -2.63 -5.82
C GLN A 65 8.82 -1.39 -6.67
N PRO A 66 8.22 -0.23 -6.36
CA PRO A 66 8.65 0.99 -6.99
C PRO A 66 10.10 1.10 -6.55
N GLU A 67 10.97 0.83 -7.52
CA GLU A 67 12.41 0.98 -7.46
C GLU A 67 12.66 2.21 -6.60
N SER A 68 13.29 1.97 -5.45
CA SER A 68 13.63 3.03 -4.50
C SER A 68 14.30 4.11 -5.34
N ARG A 69 13.60 5.24 -5.53
CA ARG A 69 14.11 6.37 -6.33
C ARG A 69 15.54 6.61 -5.84
N PRO A 70 16.57 6.49 -6.70
CA PRO A 70 17.93 6.68 -6.25
C PRO A 70 17.99 8.07 -5.64
N ARG A 71 18.49 8.10 -4.40
CA ARG A 71 18.80 9.28 -3.61
C ARG A 71 19.68 10.16 -4.49
N ALA A 72 19.11 11.21 -5.08
CA ALA A 72 19.87 12.19 -5.84
C ALA A 72 20.80 12.89 -4.84
N LEU A 73 22.07 12.46 -4.82
CA LEU A 73 23.18 13.28 -4.35
C LEU A 73 23.37 14.40 -5.36
N ALA A 74 23.21 15.64 -4.91
CA ALA A 74 23.84 16.82 -5.49
C ALA A 74 24.35 17.61 -4.26
N ALA A 75 25.63 17.48 -3.93
CA ALA A 75 26.80 18.20 -4.48
C ALA A 75 26.94 19.57 -3.81
#